data_AF-A0A8J3VFZ6-F1
#
_entry.id   AF-A0A8J3VFZ6-F1
#
_cell.length_a   1.000
_cell.length_b   1.000
_cell.length_c   1.000
_cell.angle_alpha   90.00
_cell.angle_beta   90.00
_cell.angle_gamma   90.00
#
_symmetry.space_group_name_H-M   'P 1'
#
loop_
_entity.id
_entity.type
_entity.pdbx_description
1 polymer ?
#
loop_
_entity_poly.entity_id
_entity_poly.type
_entity_poly.pdbx_seq_one_letter_code
_entity_poly.pdbx_strand_id
1 'polypeptide(L)'
;MVHDIDLDGVVVPGLTGRFYEREEGSRMATAGCYSLADEEIFIAWGYRDEAHCAWTAYRQRDGWSTPHRGCPRIRVENGTIARPGAEESSRVGRTGAAAEQHAQPYHGDEKRTDLALPRQP
;
A
#
# COMPACT_ATOMS: atom_id res chain seq x y z
N MET A 1 -9.75 -10.01 -14.23
CA MET A 1 -9.76 -9.10 -13.07
C MET A 1 -10.71 -9.69 -12.05
N VAL A 2 -10.33 -9.68 -10.79
CA VAL A 2 -11.13 -10.16 -9.66
C VAL A 2 -11.43 -8.96 -8.76
N HIS A 3 -12.65 -8.86 -8.26
CA HIS A 3 -13.09 -7.78 -7.37
C HIS A 3 -13.22 -8.31 -5.94
N ASP A 4 -13.25 -7.37 -4.98
CA ASP A 4 -13.48 -7.62 -3.56
C ASP A 4 -12.56 -8.71 -3.02
N ILE A 5 -11.26 -8.52 -3.24
CA ILE A 5 -10.25 -9.48 -2.84
C ILE A 5 -10.16 -9.59 -1.32
N ASP A 6 -10.08 -10.84 -0.86
CA ASP A 6 -9.75 -11.19 0.51
C ASP A 6 -8.25 -11.00 0.74
N LEU A 7 -7.91 -10.15 1.71
CA LEU A 7 -6.57 -9.99 2.26
C LEU A 7 -6.59 -10.45 3.72
N ASP A 8 -5.89 -11.54 4.02
CA ASP A 8 -5.79 -12.13 5.37
C ASP A 8 -7.15 -12.34 6.08
N GLY A 9 -8.16 -12.82 5.33
CA GLY A 9 -9.51 -13.09 5.83
C GLY A 9 -10.43 -11.87 5.85
N VAL A 10 -9.98 -10.73 5.31
CA VAL A 10 -10.75 -9.50 5.22
C VAL A 10 -11.01 -9.17 3.75
N VAL A 11 -12.27 -9.28 3.35
CA VAL A 11 -12.73 -8.77 2.05
C VAL A 11 -12.65 -7.24 2.06
N VAL A 12 -11.88 -6.67 1.14
CA VAL A 12 -11.75 -5.21 1.01
C VAL A 12 -12.62 -4.71 -0.15
N PRO A 13 -13.72 -3.98 0.13
CA PRO A 13 -14.59 -3.47 -0.93
C PRO A 13 -13.83 -2.56 -1.90
N GLY A 14 -13.98 -2.81 -3.20
CA GLY A 14 -13.34 -2.00 -4.25
C GLY A 14 -11.86 -2.30 -4.47
N LEU A 15 -11.29 -3.27 -3.75
CA LEU A 15 -9.98 -3.83 -4.07
C LEU A 15 -10.13 -4.78 -5.26
N THR A 16 -9.34 -4.54 -6.30
CA THR A 16 -9.31 -5.37 -7.50
C THR A 16 -7.95 -6.00 -7.69
N GLY A 17 -7.91 -7.20 -8.27
CA GLY A 17 -6.68 -7.89 -8.64
C GLY A 17 -6.65 -8.28 -10.10
N ARG A 18 -5.50 -8.04 -10.73
CA ARG A 18 -5.15 -8.56 -12.05
C ARG A 18 -4.04 -9.59 -11.89
N PHE A 19 -4.29 -10.80 -12.36
CA PHE A 19 -3.37 -11.93 -12.24
C PHE A 19 -2.74 -12.24 -13.58
N TYR A 20 -1.44 -12.51 -13.55
CA TYR A 20 -0.59 -12.79 -14.70
C TYR A 20 0.19 -14.07 -14.43
N GLU A 21 0.40 -14.85 -15.48
CA GLU A 21 1.22 -16.05 -15.44
C GLU A 21 2.19 -16.04 -16.62
N ARG A 22 3.40 -16.58 -16.40
CA ARG A 22 4.43 -16.72 -17.43
C ARG A 22 5.29 -17.95 -17.15
N GLU A 23 5.50 -18.77 -18.17
CA GLU A 23 6.48 -19.85 -18.09
C GLU A 23 7.91 -19.28 -17.98
N GLU A 24 8.67 -19.80 -17.03
CA GLU A 24 10.06 -19.45 -16.78
C GLU A 24 10.88 -20.72 -16.56
N GLY A 25 11.51 -21.20 -17.63
CA GLY A 25 12.19 -22.49 -17.64
C GLY A 25 11.21 -23.64 -17.38
N SER A 26 11.40 -24.37 -16.28
CA SER A 26 10.52 -25.46 -15.87
C SER A 26 9.43 -25.05 -14.88
N ARG A 27 9.30 -23.75 -14.57
CA ARG A 27 8.38 -23.24 -13.54
C ARG A 27 7.40 -22.25 -14.13
N MET A 28 6.27 -22.07 -13.46
CA MET A 28 5.28 -21.06 -13.81
C MET A 28 5.41 -19.88 -12.83
N ALA A 29 5.92 -18.76 -13.32
CA ALA A 29 5.91 -17.50 -12.58
C ALA A 29 4.49 -16.93 -12.57
N THR A 30 4.07 -16.40 -11.43
CA THR A 30 2.74 -15.81 -11.23
C THR A 30 2.90 -14.43 -10.59
N ALA A 31 2.05 -13.49 -10.96
CA ALA A 31 2.01 -12.15 -10.36
C ALA A 31 0.56 -11.67 -10.20
N GLY A 32 0.24 -11.10 -9.05
CA GLY A 32 -0.99 -10.37 -8.79
C GLY A 32 -0.69 -8.88 -8.60
N CYS A 33 -1.29 -8.03 -9.44
CA CYS A 33 -1.29 -6.58 -9.27
C CYS A 33 -2.63 -6.16 -8.67
N TYR A 34 -2.58 -5.48 -7.52
CA TYR A 34 -3.74 -5.11 -6.73
C TYR A 34 -3.97 -3.61 -6.80
N SER A 35 -5.21 -3.20 -7.05
CA SER A 35 -5.60 -1.80 -7.23
C SER A 35 -6.81 -1.45 -6.38
N LEU A 36 -6.79 -0.29 -5.74
CA LEU A 36 -7.91 0.27 -4.98
C LEU A 36 -8.30 1.61 -5.61
N ALA A 37 -9.58 1.79 -5.94
CA ALA A 37 -10.07 3.00 -6.63
C ALA A 37 -9.22 3.36 -7.87
N ASP A 38 -8.89 2.33 -8.67
CA ASP A 38 -8.05 2.39 -9.87
C ASP A 38 -6.57 2.77 -9.64
N GLU A 39 -6.14 2.98 -8.39
CA GLU A 39 -4.73 3.18 -8.03
C GLU A 39 -4.07 1.83 -7.68
N GLU A 40 -2.98 1.48 -8.36
CA GLU A 40 -2.17 0.30 -8.02
C GLU A 40 -1.57 0.48 -6.61
N ILE A 41 -1.82 -0.48 -5.72
CA ILE A 41 -1.40 -0.38 -4.32
C ILE A 41 -0.21 -1.27 -3.97
N PHE A 42 -0.17 -2.48 -4.49
CA PHE A 42 0.94 -3.41 -4.36
C PHE A 42 0.91 -4.46 -5.48
N ILE A 43 2.06 -5.06 -5.72
CA ILE A 43 2.22 -6.23 -6.57
C ILE A 43 2.88 -7.34 -5.75
N ALA A 44 2.36 -8.55 -5.87
CA ALA A 44 2.93 -9.74 -5.25
C ALA A 44 3.16 -10.81 -6.31
N TRP A 45 4.31 -11.48 -6.28
CA TRP A 45 4.68 -12.47 -7.27
C TRP A 45 5.52 -13.59 -6.66
N GLY A 46 5.62 -14.67 -7.42
CA GLY A 46 6.37 -15.87 -7.04
C GLY A 46 6.15 -16.95 -8.07
N TYR A 47 6.27 -18.20 -7.66
CA TYR A 47 6.00 -19.34 -8.52
C TYR A 47 4.77 -20.10 -8.06
N ARG A 48 4.06 -20.70 -9.02
CA ARG A 48 2.83 -21.44 -8.76
C ARG A 48 3.01 -22.65 -7.84
N ASP A 49 4.22 -23.20 -7.78
CA ASP A 49 4.61 -24.32 -6.92
C ASP A 49 5.00 -23.89 -5.48
N GLU A 50 4.93 -22.60 -5.16
CA GLU A 50 5.19 -22.07 -3.82
C GLU A 50 3.87 -21.74 -3.09
N ALA A 51 3.78 -22.09 -1.80
CA ALA A 51 2.55 -21.93 -1.01
C ALA A 51 2.14 -20.46 -0.77
N HIS A 52 3.07 -19.52 -0.97
CA HIS A 52 2.88 -18.10 -0.66
C HIS A 52 3.63 -17.21 -1.66
N CYS A 53 3.27 -15.93 -1.69
CA CYS A 53 3.99 -14.94 -2.49
C CYS A 53 5.47 -14.92 -2.09
N ALA A 54 6.37 -15.12 -3.05
CA ALA A 54 7.81 -15.08 -2.81
C ALA A 54 8.28 -13.64 -2.57
N TRP A 55 7.68 -12.69 -3.27
CA TRP A 55 8.07 -11.29 -3.31
C TRP A 55 6.86 -10.36 -3.36
N THR A 56 7.03 -9.19 -2.76
CA THR A 56 6.03 -8.11 -2.77
C THR A 56 6.71 -6.75 -2.90
N ALA A 57 6.09 -5.83 -3.64
CA ALA A 57 6.46 -4.41 -3.71
C ALA A 57 5.20 -3.54 -3.58
N TYR A 58 5.32 -2.39 -2.92
CA TYR A 58 4.22 -1.44 -2.73
C TYR A 58 4.36 -0.26 -3.66
N ARG A 59 3.23 0.29 -4.09
CA ARG A 59 3.22 1.58 -4.74
C ARG A 59 3.50 2.69 -3.72
N GLN A 60 4.43 3.56 -4.06
CA GLN A 60 4.81 4.79 -3.36
C GLN A 60 4.56 5.98 -4.29
N ARG A 61 4.67 7.21 -3.77
CA ARG A 61 4.46 8.43 -4.56
C ARG A 61 5.40 8.50 -5.77
N ASP A 62 6.67 8.13 -5.58
CA ASP A 62 7.71 8.26 -6.61
C ASP A 62 7.95 6.97 -7.43
N GLY A 63 7.12 5.93 -7.23
CA GLY A 63 7.25 4.67 -7.97
C GLY A 63 6.98 3.44 -7.11
N TRP A 64 7.70 2.35 -7.38
CA TRP A 64 7.58 1.11 -6.62
C TRP A 64 8.64 1.02 -5.54
N SER A 65 8.27 0.54 -4.36
CA SER A 65 9.22 0.23 -3.31
C SER A 65 10.19 -0.86 -3.77
N THR A 66 11.36 -0.94 -3.12
CA THR A 66 12.21 -2.13 -3.27
C THR A 66 11.41 -3.39 -2.90
N PRO A 67 11.49 -4.46 -3.72
CA PRO A 67 10.86 -5.73 -3.41
C PRO A 67 11.34 -6.30 -2.08
N HIS A 68 10.42 -6.82 -1.28
CA HIS A 68 10.75 -7.61 -0.09
C HIS A 68 10.21 -9.03 -0.22
N ARG A 69 10.81 -9.97 0.51
CA ARG A 69 10.35 -11.36 0.53
C ARG A 69 9.05 -11.51 1.30
N GLY A 70 8.24 -12.47 0.86
CA GLY A 70 7.01 -12.90 1.51
C GLY A 70 5.76 -12.12 1.10
N CYS A 71 4.66 -12.45 1.77
CA CYS A 71 3.35 -11.87 1.58
C CYS A 71 3.29 -10.36 1.87
N PRO A 72 2.31 -9.65 1.30
CA PRO A 72 2.06 -8.26 1.64
C PRO A 72 1.82 -8.05 3.14
N ARG A 73 2.48 -7.04 3.70
CA ARG A 73 2.39 -6.58 5.09
C ARG A 73 1.38 -5.44 5.18
N ILE A 74 0.14 -5.78 4.86
CA ILE A 74 -0.96 -4.83 4.82
C ILE A 74 -1.79 -4.98 6.10
N ARG A 75 -2.31 -3.87 6.62
CA ARG A 75 -3.36 -3.90 7.64
C ARG A 75 -4.60 -3.24 7.08
N VAL A 76 -5.74 -3.87 7.30
CA VAL A 76 -7.04 -3.33 6.91
C VAL A 76 -7.80 -2.94 8.17
N GLU A 77 -8.07 -1.65 8.34
CA GLU A 77 -8.80 -1.10 9.49
C GLU A 77 -9.96 -0.23 8.99
N ASN A 78 -11.21 -0.58 9.30
CA ASN A 78 -12.40 0.18 8.92
C ASN A 78 -12.49 0.56 7.42
N GLY A 79 -12.08 -0.34 6.52
CA GLY A 79 -11.97 -0.01 5.09
C GLY A 79 -10.86 1.01 4.82
N THR A 80 -9.73 0.92 5.51
CA THR A 80 -8.53 1.69 5.18
C THR A 80 -7.39 0.71 5.10
N ILE A 81 -6.64 0.78 3.99
CA ILE A 81 -5.47 -0.05 3.76
C ILE A 81 -4.25 0.73 4.25
N ALA A 82 -3.64 0.26 5.34
CA ALA A 82 -2.35 0.74 5.80
C ALA A 82 -1.24 -0.14 5.21
N ARG A 83 -0.29 0.50 4.50
CA ARG A 83 0.85 -0.15 3.85
C ARG A 83 2.18 0.49 4.26
N PRO A 84 3.30 -0.25 4.25
CA PRO A 84 4.61 0.30 4.62
C PRO A 84 5.04 1.43 3.66
N GLY A 85 5.50 2.55 4.20
CA GLY A 85 6.05 3.66 3.40
C GLY A 85 5.02 4.52 2.67
N ALA A 86 3.71 4.30 2.89
CA ALA A 86 2.71 5.30 2.56
C ALA A 86 2.56 6.24 3.76
N GLU A 87 3.10 7.45 3.65
CA GLU A 87 2.88 8.49 4.68
C GLU A 87 1.39 8.90 4.78
N GLU A 88 0.54 8.42 3.87
CA GLU A 88 -0.88 8.71 3.81
C GLU A 88 -1.68 7.43 3.54
N SER A 89 -2.53 7.04 4.49
CA SER A 89 -3.40 5.88 4.37
C SER A 89 -4.44 6.11 3.28
N SER A 90 -4.46 5.26 2.25
CA SER A 90 -5.49 5.29 1.22
C SER A 90 -6.82 4.85 1.85
N ARG A 91 -7.73 5.80 2.07
CA ARG A 91 -9.10 5.52 2.53
C ARG A 91 -9.83 4.74 1.44
N VAL A 92 -10.49 3.62 1.78
CA VAL A 92 -11.48 3.01 0.88
C VAL A 92 -12.62 4.01 0.79
N GLY A 93 -12.71 4.68 -0.35
CA GLY A 93 -13.72 5.69 -0.60
C GLY A 93 -15.10 5.08 -0.48
N ARG A 94 -15.83 5.47 0.58
CA ARG A 94 -17.29 5.49 0.54
C ARG A 94 -17.68 6.38 -0.62
N THR A 95 -18.40 5.84 -1.59
CA THR A 95 -19.01 6.61 -2.65
C THR A 95 -19.98 7.65 -2.07
N GLY A 96 -19.80 8.92 -2.44
CA GLY A 96 -20.85 9.95 -2.32
C GLY A 96 -20.42 11.34 -1.83
N ALA A 97 -20.54 12.30 -2.76
CA ALA A 97 -20.82 13.73 -2.58
C ALA A 97 -19.69 14.73 -2.27
N ALA A 98 -19.67 15.75 -3.12
CA ALA A 98 -18.86 16.96 -3.17
C ALA A 98 -18.65 17.70 -1.84
N ALA A 99 -17.46 18.29 -1.69
CA ALA A 99 -17.30 19.59 -1.05
C ALA A 99 -15.98 20.23 -1.53
N GLU A 100 -16.12 21.33 -2.27
CA GLU A 100 -15.07 22.32 -2.53
C GLU A 100 -14.37 22.70 -1.22
N GLN A 101 -13.04 22.72 -1.22
CA GLN A 101 -12.28 23.36 -0.14
C GLN A 101 -11.18 24.23 -0.73
N HIS A 102 -11.48 25.53 -0.72
CA HIS A 102 -10.54 26.64 -0.85
C HIS A 102 -9.23 26.37 -0.12
N ALA A 103 -8.11 26.47 -0.84
CA ALA A 103 -6.79 26.57 -0.25
C ALA A 103 -6.63 27.94 0.42
N GLN A 104 -6.41 27.96 1.73
CA GLN A 104 -5.76 29.08 2.41
C GLN A 104 -4.30 28.72 2.69
N PRO A 105 -3.33 29.62 2.43
CA PRO A 105 -1.91 29.34 2.63
C PRO A 105 -1.53 29.38 4.11
N TYR A 106 -0.72 28.39 4.50
CA TYR A 106 -0.05 28.31 5.80
C TYR A 106 0.98 29.44 5.96
N HIS A 107 0.91 30.19 7.06
CA HIS A 107 2.01 30.99 7.59
C HIS A 107 3.02 30.05 8.26
N GLY A 108 4.25 30.01 7.75
CA GLY A 108 5.37 29.34 8.40
C GLY A 108 6.00 30.25 9.45
N ASP A 109 5.99 29.81 10.71
CA ASP A 109 6.76 30.42 11.80
C ASP A 109 8.05 29.61 12.00
N GLU A 110 9.18 30.29 11.84
CA GLU A 110 10.54 29.73 11.89
C GLU A 110 10.98 29.38 13.32
N LYS A 111 11.71 28.27 13.40
CA LYS A 111 12.38 27.74 14.60
C LYS A 111 13.49 28.66 15.12
N ARG A 112 13.72 28.68 16.44
CA ARG A 112 15.07 28.52 17.04
C ARG A 112 14.98 28.25 18.55
N THR A 113 15.11 26.98 18.98
CA THR A 113 16.24 26.38 19.73
C THR A 113 16.80 27.22 20.86
N ASP A 114 16.70 26.71 22.09
CA ASP A 114 17.82 26.83 23.01
C ASP A 114 18.04 25.55 23.83
N LEU A 115 19.32 25.27 23.98
CA LEU A 115 19.94 24.05 24.47
C LEU A 115 20.01 24.12 26.01
N ALA A 116 19.58 23.08 26.72
CA ALA A 116 20.01 22.88 28.10
C ALA A 116 20.11 21.38 28.41
N LEU A 117 21.35 20.89 28.45
CA LEU A 117 21.72 19.56 28.94
C LEU A 117 21.45 19.45 30.46
N PRO A 118 21.07 18.26 30.97
CA PRO A 118 20.79 18.06 32.39
C PRO A 118 22.08 18.00 33.23
N ARG A 119 22.08 18.70 34.37
CA ARG A 119 22.97 18.40 35.49
C ARG A 119 22.32 17.32 36.35
N GLN A 120 23.06 16.25 36.64
CA GLN A 120 22.79 15.32 37.73
C GLN A 120 24.07 15.13 38.55
N PRO A 121 23.95 14.55 39.74
CA PRO A 121 23.28 15.07 40.93
C PRO A 121 24.23 15.86 41.85
#